data_AF-A0A7Y3EFB7-F1
#
_entry.id   AF-A0A7Y3EFB7-F1
#
_cell.length_a   1.000
_cell.length_b   1.000
_cell.length_c   1.000
_cell.angle_alpha   90.00
_cell.angle_beta   90.00
_cell.angle_gamma   90.00
#
_symmetry.space_group_name_H-M   'P 1'
#
loop_
_entity.id
_entity.type
_entity.pdbx_description
1 polymer ?
#
loop_
_entity_poly.entity_id
_entity_poly.type
_entity_poly.pdbx_seq_one_letter_code
_entity_poly.pdbx_strand_id
1 'polypeptide(L)'
;MKNAARLAIVLFAATITAACEEPDLSVPTAAEVEQYFEATRIHSATVVGNVAEITIAQSAQQLRRGGRIWAQVGPYIYLFSEPTVSLFRDFGGLAGVRVVTIVGNTEVARALLPRTALNDLTWRRALNVAGRARLEGGERVSLLEDLTRFGEDHTEFEYNPRYTRRR
;
A
#
# COMPACT_ATOMS: atom_id res chain seq x y z
N MET A 1 12.87 -33.16 74.71
CA MET A 1 12.98 -31.86 74.03
C MET A 1 13.35 -32.11 72.58
N LYS A 2 12.38 -32.07 71.65
CA LYS A 2 12.60 -32.24 70.19
C LYS A 2 12.00 -31.00 69.52
N ASN A 3 12.85 -30.18 68.91
CA ASN A 3 12.45 -28.96 68.22
C ASN A 3 11.93 -29.30 66.83
N ALA A 4 10.70 -28.89 66.56
CA ALA A 4 10.08 -28.93 65.23
C ALA A 4 10.47 -27.66 64.46
N ALA A 5 11.11 -27.80 63.30
CA ALA A 5 11.32 -26.71 62.37
C ALA A 5 10.18 -26.68 61.35
N ARG A 6 9.44 -25.57 61.31
CA ARG A 6 8.36 -25.29 60.35
C ARG A 6 8.88 -24.44 59.20
N LEU A 7 8.53 -24.86 57.98
CA LEU A 7 7.89 -24.10 56.89
C LEU A 7 8.51 -22.76 56.43
N ALA A 8 8.82 -22.66 55.13
CA ALA A 8 8.21 -21.69 54.21
C ALA A 8 8.71 -21.93 52.76
N ILE A 9 7.85 -22.47 51.90
CA ILE A 9 8.02 -22.42 50.44
C ILE A 9 7.18 -21.22 49.98
N VAL A 10 7.84 -20.17 49.51
CA VAL A 10 7.19 -19.01 48.89
C VAL A 10 6.91 -19.36 47.43
N LEU A 11 5.64 -19.62 47.11
CA LEU A 11 5.18 -19.85 45.75
C LEU A 11 4.98 -18.49 45.07
N PHE A 12 5.90 -18.10 44.19
CA PHE A 12 5.77 -16.90 43.37
C PHE A 12 4.76 -17.19 42.25
N ALA A 13 3.51 -16.82 42.44
CA ALA A 13 2.49 -16.87 41.41
C ALA A 13 2.73 -15.72 40.41
N ALA A 14 3.46 -16.01 39.34
CA ALA A 14 3.58 -15.09 38.20
C ALA A 14 2.23 -15.03 37.46
N THR A 15 1.44 -14.01 37.75
CA THR A 15 0.23 -13.66 37.01
C THR A 15 0.66 -13.14 35.64
N ILE A 16 0.58 -14.02 34.63
CA ILE A 16 0.67 -13.63 33.22
C ILE A 16 -0.59 -12.84 32.92
N THR A 17 -0.52 -11.52 33.05
CA THR A 17 -1.50 -10.62 32.46
C THR A 17 -1.31 -10.71 30.94
N ALA A 18 -2.11 -11.55 30.29
CA ALA A 18 -2.34 -11.42 28.86
C ALA A 18 -3.00 -10.04 28.66
N ALA A 19 -2.18 -9.02 28.41
CA ALA A 19 -2.65 -7.71 28.00
C ALA A 19 -3.35 -7.89 26.65
N CYS A 20 -4.66 -7.97 26.70
CA CYS A 20 -5.50 -7.91 25.52
C CYS A 20 -5.49 -6.44 25.08
N GLU A 21 -4.52 -6.08 24.24
CA GLU A 21 -4.49 -4.77 23.61
C GLU A 21 -5.68 -4.70 22.65
N GLU A 22 -6.53 -3.68 22.84
CA GLU A 22 -7.70 -3.48 22.00
C GLU A 22 -7.23 -3.18 20.57
N PRO A 23 -7.78 -3.84 19.54
CA PRO A 23 -7.29 -3.67 18.18
C PRO A 23 -7.47 -2.22 17.74
N ASP A 24 -6.43 -1.62 17.18
CA ASP A 24 -6.52 -0.31 16.56
C ASP A 24 -7.43 -0.37 15.33
N LEU A 25 -8.53 0.37 15.38
CA LEU A 25 -9.50 0.50 14.30
C LEU A 25 -9.51 1.92 13.70
N SER A 26 -8.47 2.71 13.96
CA SER A 26 -8.34 4.05 13.41
C SER A 26 -8.30 4.04 11.88
N VAL A 27 -8.97 5.03 11.28
CA VAL A 27 -8.98 5.27 9.84
C VAL A 27 -8.50 6.71 9.63
N PRO A 28 -7.60 6.96 8.66
CA PRO A 28 -7.08 8.30 8.44
C PRO A 28 -8.16 9.23 7.89
N THR A 29 -7.96 10.52 8.08
CA THR A 29 -8.60 11.58 7.31
C THR A 29 -7.92 11.75 5.95
N ALA A 30 -8.59 12.41 5.01
CA ALA A 30 -8.00 12.72 3.70
C ALA A 30 -6.71 13.55 3.83
N ALA A 31 -6.67 14.52 4.75
CA ALA A 31 -5.50 15.36 4.98
C ALA A 31 -4.29 14.56 5.51
N GLU A 32 -4.53 13.58 6.40
CA GLU A 32 -3.47 12.68 6.86
C GLU A 32 -2.95 11.83 5.71
N VAL A 33 -3.82 11.28 4.86
CA VAL A 33 -3.39 10.54 3.64
C VAL A 33 -2.52 11.43 2.75
N GLU A 34 -2.91 12.70 2.53
CA GLU A 34 -2.12 13.65 1.74
C GLU A 34 -0.72 13.88 2.32
N GLN A 35 -0.61 13.93 3.65
CA GLN A 35 0.68 14.12 4.33
C GLN A 35 1.67 12.99 4.04
N TYR A 36 1.23 11.72 4.02
CA TYR A 36 2.12 10.60 3.65
C TYR A 36 2.65 10.71 2.22
N PHE A 37 1.89 11.35 1.33
CA PHE A 37 2.21 11.44 -0.09
C PHE A 37 2.67 12.83 -0.54
N GLU A 38 2.99 13.74 0.39
CA GLU A 38 3.36 15.14 0.09
C GLU A 38 4.52 15.23 -0.92
N ALA A 39 5.58 14.44 -0.71
CA ALA A 39 6.74 14.39 -1.61
C ALA A 39 6.40 13.89 -3.03
N THR A 40 5.32 13.11 -3.16
CA THR A 40 4.85 12.54 -4.41
C THR A 40 4.05 13.54 -5.24
N ARG A 41 3.50 14.59 -4.61
CA ARG A 41 2.59 15.60 -5.22
C ARG A 41 1.38 14.94 -5.89
N ILE A 42 0.61 14.22 -5.11
CA ILE A 42 -0.67 13.64 -5.54
C ILE A 42 -1.66 14.73 -5.92
N HIS A 43 -2.65 14.39 -6.74
CA HIS A 43 -3.69 15.36 -7.16
C HIS A 43 -4.67 15.64 -6.02
N SER A 44 -5.10 14.59 -5.33
CA SER A 44 -5.99 14.65 -4.17
C SER A 44 -5.99 13.32 -3.43
N ALA A 45 -6.34 13.34 -2.15
CA ALA A 45 -6.77 12.15 -1.44
C ALA A 45 -8.22 12.26 -0.97
N THR A 46 -8.88 11.12 -0.84
CA THR A 46 -10.18 10.98 -0.20
C THR A 46 -10.20 9.69 0.61
N VAL A 47 -11.13 9.59 1.56
CA VAL A 47 -11.35 8.36 2.32
C VAL A 47 -12.82 7.98 2.19
N VAL A 48 -13.07 6.78 1.65
CA VAL A 48 -14.41 6.26 1.40
C VAL A 48 -14.58 4.99 2.23
N GLY A 49 -15.36 5.08 3.31
CA GLY A 49 -15.41 4.03 4.33
C GLY A 49 -14.03 3.88 4.99
N ASN A 50 -13.42 2.71 4.85
CA ASN A 50 -12.07 2.40 5.35
C ASN A 50 -11.05 2.18 4.22
N VAL A 51 -11.30 2.77 3.06
CA VAL A 51 -10.36 2.77 1.93
C VAL A 51 -9.87 4.19 1.69
N ALA A 52 -8.55 4.37 1.69
CA ALA A 52 -7.92 5.60 1.28
C ALA A 52 -7.77 5.59 -0.24
N GLU A 53 -8.34 6.57 -0.93
CA GLU A 53 -8.25 6.72 -2.38
C GLU A 53 -7.40 7.92 -2.76
N ILE A 54 -6.37 7.67 -3.55
CA ILE A 54 -5.38 8.64 -3.98
C ILE A 54 -5.53 8.85 -5.47
N THR A 55 -5.68 10.10 -5.90
CA THR A 55 -5.73 10.45 -7.31
C THR A 55 -4.38 11.01 -7.77
N ILE A 56 -3.89 10.53 -8.91
CA ILE A 56 -2.62 10.92 -9.51
C ILE A 56 -2.85 11.47 -10.91
N ALA A 57 -2.43 12.71 -11.14
CA ALA A 57 -2.42 13.28 -12.48
C ALA A 57 -1.21 12.77 -13.28
N GLN A 58 -1.46 12.17 -14.44
CA GLN A 58 -0.44 11.71 -15.38
C GLN A 58 -0.29 12.65 -16.58
N SER A 59 0.92 12.72 -17.12
CA SER A 59 1.18 13.48 -18.35
C SER A 59 0.61 12.76 -19.57
N ALA A 60 -0.23 13.47 -20.33
CA ALA A 60 -0.70 13.01 -21.64
C ALA A 60 0.45 12.73 -22.62
N GLN A 61 1.59 13.42 -22.48
CA GLN A 61 2.77 13.16 -23.32
C GLN A 61 3.46 11.85 -22.94
N GLN A 62 3.58 11.55 -21.65
CA GLN A 62 4.17 10.28 -21.19
C GLN A 62 3.31 9.09 -21.61
N LEU A 63 1.99 9.17 -21.47
CA LEU A 63 1.10 8.10 -21.93
C LEU A 63 1.16 7.88 -23.45
N ARG A 64 1.27 8.96 -24.24
CA ARG A 64 1.40 8.83 -25.70
C ARG A 64 2.72 8.16 -26.10
N ARG A 65 3.83 8.54 -25.48
CA ARG A 65 5.16 7.96 -25.78
C ARG A 65 5.29 6.54 -25.26
N GLY A 66 4.78 6.32 -24.06
CA GLY A 66 4.86 5.06 -23.34
C GLY A 66 3.84 4.02 -23.78
N GLY A 67 2.74 4.46 -24.38
CA GLY A 67 1.66 3.58 -24.81
C GLY A 67 1.01 2.84 -23.65
N ARG A 68 0.56 1.62 -23.93
CA ARG A 68 -0.22 0.78 -23.02
C ARG A 68 0.47 0.58 -21.66
N ILE A 69 1.75 0.22 -21.65
CA ILE A 69 2.41 -0.17 -20.41
C ILE A 69 2.48 0.98 -19.41
N TRP A 70 2.67 2.21 -19.89
CA TRP A 70 2.68 3.40 -19.05
C TRP A 70 1.31 3.76 -18.49
N ALA A 71 0.23 3.42 -19.21
CA ALA A 71 -1.13 3.55 -18.70
C ALA A 71 -1.41 2.54 -17.57
N GLN A 72 -0.92 1.30 -17.72
CA GLN A 72 -1.16 0.22 -16.74
C GLN A 72 -0.30 0.37 -15.48
N VAL A 73 0.97 0.74 -15.63
CA VAL A 73 1.95 0.74 -14.52
C VAL A 73 1.69 1.83 -13.50
N GLY A 74 0.96 2.89 -13.90
CA GLY A 74 0.75 4.11 -13.13
C GLY A 74 0.33 3.86 -11.68
N PRO A 75 -0.80 3.17 -11.41
CA PRO A 75 -1.24 2.91 -10.04
C PRO A 75 -0.21 2.19 -9.16
N TYR A 76 0.49 1.19 -9.72
CA TYR A 76 1.41 0.34 -8.97
C TYR A 76 2.67 1.05 -8.50
N ILE A 77 3.12 2.08 -9.23
CA ILE A 77 4.24 2.94 -8.83
C ILE A 77 3.97 3.64 -7.50
N TYR A 78 2.69 3.92 -7.19
CA TYR A 78 2.28 4.62 -5.98
C TYR A 78 1.77 3.66 -4.91
N LEU A 79 1.05 2.59 -5.29
CA LEU A 79 0.62 1.57 -4.33
C LEU A 79 1.81 0.89 -3.63
N PHE A 80 2.83 0.51 -4.39
CA PHE A 80 4.00 -0.17 -3.84
C PHE A 80 5.09 0.83 -3.43
N SER A 81 4.79 1.58 -2.38
CA SER A 81 5.64 2.67 -1.87
C SER A 81 5.66 2.72 -0.34
N GLU A 82 6.70 3.33 0.22
CA GLU A 82 6.84 3.55 1.68
C GLU A 82 5.66 4.31 2.31
N PRO A 83 5.07 5.34 1.66
CA PRO A 83 3.82 5.94 2.11
C PRO A 83 2.69 4.95 2.37
N THR A 84 2.47 3.99 1.45
CA THR A 84 1.41 2.98 1.61
C THR A 84 1.70 2.02 2.76
N VAL A 85 2.96 1.60 2.93
CA VAL A 85 3.38 0.75 4.05
C VAL A 85 3.14 1.47 5.37
N SER A 86 3.50 2.74 5.43
CA SER A 86 3.35 3.56 6.63
C SER A 86 1.87 3.81 6.96
N LEU A 87 1.02 4.08 5.96
CA LEU A 87 -0.43 4.19 6.17
C LEU A 87 -1.02 2.90 6.76
N PHE A 88 -0.66 1.73 6.25
CA PHE A 88 -1.15 0.49 6.83
C PHE A 88 -0.62 0.26 8.24
N ARG A 89 0.63 0.58 8.51
CA ARG A 89 1.20 0.45 9.86
C ARG A 89 0.52 1.37 10.86
N ASP A 90 0.28 2.62 10.47
CA ASP A 90 -0.13 3.69 11.38
C ASP A 90 -1.66 3.75 11.57
N PHE A 91 -2.44 3.11 10.69
CA PHE A 91 -3.91 3.04 10.78
C PHE A 91 -4.40 1.59 10.66
N GLY A 92 -4.72 0.98 11.81
CA GLY A 92 -5.16 -0.42 11.88
C GLY A 92 -6.54 -0.68 11.25
N GLY A 93 -7.41 0.32 11.20
CA GLY A 93 -8.76 0.23 10.62
C GLY A 93 -8.81 0.33 9.10
N LEU A 94 -7.70 0.68 8.43
CA LEU A 94 -7.65 0.84 6.98
C LEU A 94 -7.69 -0.52 6.26
N ALA A 95 -8.73 -0.78 5.47
CA ALA A 95 -8.89 -2.03 4.72
C ALA A 95 -8.11 -2.07 3.40
N GLY A 96 -7.76 -0.90 2.84
CA GLY A 96 -7.01 -0.84 1.61
C GLY A 96 -6.64 0.56 1.18
N VAL A 97 -5.73 0.64 0.20
CA VAL A 97 -5.37 1.87 -0.50
C VAL A 97 -5.70 1.70 -1.96
N ARG A 98 -6.45 2.64 -2.53
CA ARG A 98 -6.74 2.73 -3.95
C ARG A 98 -5.94 3.85 -4.57
N VAL A 99 -5.31 3.57 -5.72
CA VAL A 99 -4.73 4.60 -6.56
C VAL A 99 -5.51 4.68 -7.85
N VAL A 100 -5.92 5.90 -8.21
CA VAL A 100 -6.58 6.24 -9.46
C VAL A 100 -5.66 7.17 -10.24
N THR A 101 -5.29 6.79 -11.46
CA THR A 101 -4.54 7.66 -12.36
C THR A 101 -5.47 8.36 -13.34
N ILE A 102 -5.26 9.65 -13.55
CA ILE A 102 -6.10 10.49 -14.44
C ILE A 102 -5.25 11.26 -15.43
N VAL A 103 -5.85 11.62 -16.56
CA VAL A 103 -5.31 12.60 -17.52
C VAL A 103 -6.37 13.63 -17.80
N GLY A 104 -6.10 14.90 -17.44
CA GLY A 104 -7.18 15.87 -17.31
C GLY A 104 -8.18 15.33 -16.29
N ASN A 105 -9.42 15.08 -16.71
CA ASN A 105 -10.48 14.56 -15.85
C ASN A 105 -10.90 13.13 -16.23
N THR A 106 -10.11 12.43 -17.05
CA THR A 106 -10.42 11.07 -17.49
C THR A 106 -9.57 10.07 -16.74
N GLU A 107 -10.22 9.07 -16.14
CA GLU A 107 -9.53 7.93 -15.52
C GLU A 107 -8.79 7.10 -16.58
N VAL A 108 -7.54 6.77 -16.27
CA VAL A 108 -6.66 5.94 -17.09
C VAL A 108 -6.61 4.52 -16.52
N ALA A 109 -6.39 4.40 -15.22
CA ALA A 109 -6.33 3.14 -14.51
C ALA A 109 -6.67 3.34 -13.03
N ARG A 110 -7.17 2.30 -12.40
CA ARG A 110 -7.31 2.20 -10.95
C ARG A 110 -6.81 0.87 -10.45
N ALA A 111 -6.24 0.87 -9.25
CA ALA A 111 -5.90 -0.35 -8.54
C ALA A 111 -6.13 -0.16 -7.04
N LEU A 112 -6.74 -1.16 -6.41
CA LEU A 112 -6.93 -1.27 -4.96
C LEU A 112 -5.98 -2.34 -4.43
N LEU A 113 -5.17 -1.96 -3.46
CA LEU A 113 -4.38 -2.88 -2.66
C LEU A 113 -5.08 -3.12 -1.32
N PRO A 114 -5.66 -4.32 -1.09
CA PRO A 114 -6.17 -4.70 0.22
C PRO A 114 -5.03 -4.78 1.24
N ARG A 115 -5.30 -4.41 2.50
CA ARG A 115 -4.35 -4.48 3.62
C ARG A 115 -3.68 -5.85 3.74
N THR A 116 -4.47 -6.91 3.54
CA THR A 116 -4.05 -8.31 3.73
C THR A 116 -3.42 -8.93 2.48
N ALA A 117 -3.30 -8.19 1.38
CA ALA A 117 -2.79 -8.74 0.12
C ALA A 117 -1.29 -9.04 0.16
N LEU A 118 -0.53 -8.28 0.96
CA LEU A 118 0.92 -8.43 1.08
C LEU A 118 1.34 -8.68 2.53
N ASN A 119 2.13 -9.72 2.73
CA ASN A 119 2.95 -9.91 3.93
C ASN A 119 4.31 -9.21 3.81
N ASP A 120 5.13 -9.24 4.87
CA ASP A 120 6.44 -8.59 4.95
C ASP A 120 7.42 -8.97 3.83
N LEU A 121 7.40 -10.23 3.38
CA LEU A 121 8.27 -10.68 2.30
C LEU A 121 7.79 -10.10 0.96
N THR A 122 6.48 -10.17 0.71
CA THR A 122 5.89 -9.63 -0.51
C THR A 122 5.94 -8.11 -0.55
N TRP A 123 5.88 -7.42 0.58
CA TRP A 123 6.10 -5.97 0.68
C TRP A 123 7.52 -5.58 0.26
N ARG A 124 8.55 -6.26 0.80
CA ARG A 124 9.93 -6.04 0.37
C ARG A 124 10.11 -6.26 -1.12
N ARG A 125 9.48 -7.30 -1.69
CA ARG A 125 9.50 -7.55 -3.13
C ARG A 125 8.80 -6.44 -3.91
N ALA A 126 7.62 -6.00 -3.46
CA ALA A 126 6.85 -4.94 -4.09
C ALA A 126 7.66 -3.64 -4.17
N LEU A 127 8.27 -3.22 -3.06
CA LEU A 127 9.12 -2.03 -2.98
C LEU A 127 10.34 -2.13 -3.91
N ASN A 128 10.99 -3.30 -3.99
CA ASN A 128 12.13 -3.52 -4.88
C ASN A 128 11.74 -3.43 -6.36
N VAL A 129 10.64 -4.07 -6.75
CA VAL A 129 10.17 -4.05 -8.15
C VAL A 129 9.72 -2.63 -8.53
N ALA A 130 8.98 -1.96 -7.66
CA ALA A 130 8.53 -0.59 -7.88
C ALA A 130 9.68 0.43 -7.92
N GLY A 131 10.67 0.28 -7.03
CA GLY A 131 11.88 1.11 -7.02
C GLY A 131 12.66 1.00 -8.33
N ARG A 132 12.89 -0.22 -8.82
CA ARG A 132 13.57 -0.45 -10.11
C ARG A 132 12.77 0.11 -11.29
N ALA A 133 11.47 -0.12 -11.32
CA ALA A 133 10.58 0.43 -12.34
C ALA A 133 10.60 1.97 -12.36
N ARG A 134 10.62 2.62 -11.19
CA ARG A 134 10.66 4.09 -11.09
C ARG A 134 12.00 4.67 -11.56
N LEU A 135 13.12 4.00 -11.25
CA LEU A 135 14.46 4.49 -11.59
C LEU A 135 14.84 4.19 -13.04
N GLU A 136 14.57 2.98 -13.53
CA GLU A 136 15.12 2.48 -14.81
C GLU A 136 14.02 2.20 -15.86
N GLY A 137 12.74 2.31 -15.52
CA GLY A 137 11.63 1.92 -16.40
C GLY A 137 11.51 2.75 -17.69
N GLY A 138 12.10 3.95 -17.72
CA GLY A 138 12.21 4.76 -18.93
C GLY A 138 13.15 4.15 -19.99
N GLU A 139 14.17 3.42 -19.55
CA GLU A 139 15.18 2.78 -20.41
C GLU A 139 14.89 1.29 -20.62
N ARG A 140 14.29 0.65 -19.62
CA ARG A 140 14.04 -0.80 -19.57
C ARG A 140 12.57 -1.09 -19.33
N VAL A 141 11.81 -1.16 -20.42
CA VAL A 141 10.35 -1.38 -20.40
C VAL A 141 9.95 -2.66 -19.65
N SER A 142 10.78 -3.72 -19.68
CA SER A 142 10.49 -4.96 -18.96
C SER A 142 10.35 -4.77 -17.45
N LEU A 143 10.96 -3.74 -16.84
CA LEU A 143 10.79 -3.44 -15.42
C LEU A 143 9.39 -2.88 -15.13
N LEU A 144 8.81 -2.13 -16.06
CA LEU A 144 7.43 -1.67 -15.97
C LEU A 144 6.46 -2.84 -16.15
N GLU A 145 6.79 -3.80 -17.02
CA GLU A 145 6.02 -5.03 -17.21
C GLU A 145 6.06 -5.93 -15.98
N ASP A 146 7.24 -6.08 -15.34
CA ASP A 146 7.40 -6.83 -14.09
C ASP A 146 6.58 -6.19 -12.96
N LEU A 147 6.62 -4.86 -12.83
CA LEU A 147 5.80 -4.13 -11.87
C LEU A 147 4.31 -4.28 -12.14
N THR A 148 3.91 -4.15 -13.40
CA THR A 148 2.50 -4.29 -13.82
C THR A 148 2.00 -5.68 -13.48
N ARG A 149 2.74 -6.73 -13.85
CA ARG A 149 2.38 -8.12 -13.54
C ARG A 149 2.28 -8.35 -12.04
N PHE A 150 3.27 -7.90 -11.27
CA PHE A 150 3.23 -8.01 -9.81
C PHE A 150 2.00 -7.29 -9.23
N GLY A 151 1.64 -6.13 -9.78
CA GLY A 151 0.42 -5.39 -9.43
C GLY A 151 -0.84 -6.17 -9.72
N GLU A 152 -1.00 -6.67 -10.94
CA GLU A 152 -2.16 -7.46 -11.37
C GLU A 152 -2.34 -8.73 -10.51
N ASP A 153 -1.26 -9.35 -10.05
CA ASP A 153 -1.30 -10.55 -9.19
C ASP A 153 -1.77 -10.27 -7.75
N HIS A 154 -1.69 -9.02 -7.26
CA HIS A 154 -1.91 -8.69 -5.83
C HIS A 154 -2.91 -7.57 -5.58
N THR A 155 -3.57 -7.06 -6.62
CA THR A 155 -4.52 -5.94 -6.50
C THR A 155 -5.80 -6.23 -7.26
N GLU A 156 -6.88 -5.57 -6.85
CA GLU A 156 -8.06 -5.43 -7.71
C GLU A 156 -7.81 -4.24 -8.63
N PHE A 157 -7.89 -4.40 -9.95
CA PHE A 157 -7.56 -3.34 -10.89
C PHE A 157 -8.55 -3.23 -12.04
N GLU A 158 -8.64 -2.03 -12.60
CA GLU A 158 -9.38 -1.75 -13.81
C GLU A 158 -8.58 -0.78 -14.69
N TYR A 159 -8.58 -1.03 -16.00
CA TYR A 159 -7.91 -0.18 -16.97
C TYR A 159 -8.91 0.39 -17.95
N ASN A 160 -8.77 1.68 -18.25
CA ASN A 160 -9.56 2.29 -19.30
C ASN A 160 -9.10 1.78 -20.68
N PRO A 161 -9.96 1.06 -21.44
CA PRO A 161 -9.59 0.45 -22.72
C PRO A 161 -9.11 1.46 -23.77
N ARG A 162 -9.48 2.74 -23.63
CA ARG A 162 -9.02 3.84 -24.49
C ARG A 162 -7.50 3.97 -24.48
N TYR A 163 -6.85 3.66 -23.36
CA TYR A 163 -5.42 3.81 -23.17
C TYR A 163 -4.67 2.46 -23.21
N THR A 164 -5.39 1.34 -23.07
CA THR A 164 -4.76 0.02 -22.90
C THR A 164 -5.05 -1.01 -23.99
N ARG A 165 -5.97 -0.75 -24.92
CA ARG A 165 -6.14 -1.63 -26.10
C ARG A 165 -4.89 -1.59 -26.98
N ARG A 166 -4.42 -2.76 -27.41
CA ARG A 166 -3.50 -2.87 -28.54
C ARG A 166 -4.23 -2.35 -29.78
N ARG A 167 -3.67 -1.35 -30.46
CA ARG A 167 -4.01 -1.06 -31.86
C ARG A 167 -3.41 -2.11 -32.75
#